data_AF-A0A543J0J9-F1
#
_entry.id   AF-A0A543J0J9-F1
#
_cell.length_a   1.000
_cell.length_b   1.000
_cell.length_c   1.000
_cell.angle_alpha   90.00
_cell.angle_beta   90.00
_cell.angle_gamma   90.00
#
_symmetry.space_group_name_H-M   'P 1'
#
loop_
_entity.id
_entity.type
_entity.pdbx_description
1 polymer ?
#
loop_
_entity_poly.entity_id
_entity_poly.type
_entity_poly.pdbx_seq_one_letter_code
_entity_poly.pdbx_strand_id
1 'polypeptide(L)'
;MNAKKSSTASAGGAVKWIKRGFTLAVVAAVLLGFGATGCTRVSTAPDEVVLHYAGGLFEPKKFERCILPSSGATYLGPGDTYYSYPFGQRTFDFTGSKDAESKPITVVSKDNVQMTVAGSATLTLNTDCETLRRFHERIGLKYAAYQDNGKTSDGWTRMLNFYLKQPLDRALDAASQEFEWRALFNDPNTKQRWEARVGELARQFIKETAGDEYFCQPNYAGTGDCGDIVLTIQKPEPPESLVEALAAEQAAKQQNLAQQQINAKVKTELESIKDLVKVLGPQGAVLWKAIQDGKVQVIPVPQGGNINITPSTGGNRTNR
;
A
#
# COMPACT_ATOMS: atom_id res chain seq x y z
N MET A 1 102.13 58.80 -8.90
CA MET A 1 100.81 59.15 -8.35
C MET A 1 99.74 58.45 -9.17
N ASN A 2 99.01 57.50 -8.58
CA ASN A 2 97.54 57.37 -8.63
C ASN A 2 97.11 55.95 -8.26
N ALA A 3 96.45 55.87 -7.10
CA ALA A 3 95.96 54.66 -6.48
C ALA A 3 94.62 54.22 -7.11
N LYS A 4 94.49 52.91 -7.35
CA LYS A 4 93.21 52.23 -7.62
C LYS A 4 92.33 52.28 -6.37
N LYS A 5 91.11 52.79 -6.48
CA LYS A 5 90.03 52.61 -5.49
C LYS A 5 89.02 51.59 -6.04
N SER A 6 88.90 50.45 -5.37
CA SER A 6 87.77 49.52 -5.48
C SER A 6 86.66 49.98 -4.52
N SER A 7 85.42 50.14 -4.99
CA SER A 7 84.25 50.31 -4.12
C SER A 7 83.40 49.05 -4.11
N THR A 8 83.17 48.55 -2.90
CA THR A 8 82.36 47.40 -2.53
C THR A 8 80.88 47.81 -2.50
N ALA A 9 80.01 47.10 -3.23
CA ALA A 9 78.56 47.34 -3.21
C ALA A 9 77.90 46.66 -2.00
N SER A 10 77.08 47.44 -1.28
CA SER A 10 76.35 47.07 -0.07
C SER A 10 75.11 46.22 -0.38
N ALA A 11 75.06 45.00 0.17
CA ALA A 11 73.96 44.04 0.04
C ALA A 11 72.85 44.27 1.10
N GLY A 12 72.25 45.47 1.14
CA GLY A 12 71.21 45.83 2.11
C GLY A 12 69.76 45.85 1.59
N GLY A 13 69.55 45.87 0.27
CA GLY A 13 68.23 46.14 -0.32
C GLY A 13 67.34 44.91 -0.57
N ALA A 14 67.93 43.75 -0.86
CA ALA A 14 67.20 42.57 -1.35
C ALA A 14 66.36 41.86 -0.27
N VAL A 15 66.80 41.88 0.99
CA VAL A 15 66.14 41.15 2.09
C VAL A 15 64.81 41.78 2.49
N LYS A 16 64.64 43.10 2.30
CA LYS A 16 63.41 43.83 2.67
C LYS A 16 62.26 43.60 1.67
N TRP A 17 62.59 43.41 0.40
CA TRP A 17 61.63 43.13 -0.67
C TRP A 17 61.11 41.69 -0.64
N ILE A 18 61.99 40.73 -0.33
CA ILE A 18 61.61 39.31 -0.18
C ILE A 18 60.66 39.12 1.02
N LYS A 19 60.93 39.78 2.15
CA LYS A 19 60.05 39.70 3.34
C LYS A 19 58.67 40.32 3.13
N ARG A 20 58.57 41.42 2.35
CA ARG A 20 57.29 42.06 1.99
C ARG A 20 56.50 41.25 0.96
N GLY A 21 57.16 40.66 -0.04
CA GLY A 21 56.51 39.76 -1.00
C GLY A 21 55.95 38.50 -0.35
N PHE A 22 56.69 37.93 0.61
CA PHE A 22 56.24 36.74 1.35
C PHE A 22 55.07 37.02 2.29
N THR A 23 55.07 38.16 2.98
CA THR A 23 53.93 38.54 3.84
C THR A 23 52.67 38.86 3.03
N LEU A 24 52.78 39.52 1.88
CA LEU A 24 51.66 39.76 0.98
C LEU A 24 51.14 38.46 0.35
N ALA A 25 52.01 37.52 0.00
CA ALA A 25 51.64 36.21 -0.51
C ALA A 25 50.94 35.35 0.55
N VAL A 26 51.39 35.40 1.82
CA VAL A 26 50.73 34.69 2.93
C VAL A 26 49.36 35.32 3.25
N VAL A 27 49.25 36.64 3.27
CA VAL A 27 47.95 37.31 3.46
C VAL A 27 47.00 37.04 2.30
N ALA A 28 47.49 37.03 1.05
CA ALA A 28 46.69 36.65 -0.11
C ALA A 28 46.29 35.17 -0.08
N ALA A 29 47.16 34.26 0.37
CA ALA A 29 46.85 32.84 0.53
C ALA A 29 45.85 32.59 1.68
N VAL A 30 45.90 33.37 2.76
CA VAL A 30 44.91 33.32 3.85
C VAL A 30 43.57 33.92 3.39
N LEU A 31 43.57 35.03 2.67
CA LEU A 31 42.35 35.64 2.11
C LEU A 31 41.71 34.78 1.01
N LEU A 32 42.51 34.12 0.16
CA LEU A 32 42.01 33.15 -0.83
C LEU A 32 41.60 31.82 -0.17
N GLY A 33 42.28 31.40 0.89
CA GLY A 33 41.94 30.22 1.69
C GLY A 33 40.63 30.38 2.46
N PHE A 34 40.32 31.58 2.95
CA PHE A 34 39.02 31.92 3.54
C PHE A 34 37.95 32.29 2.49
N GLY A 35 38.33 32.82 1.32
CA GLY A 35 37.38 33.17 0.26
C GLY A 35 36.74 31.96 -0.45
N ALA A 36 37.36 30.78 -0.33
CA ALA A 36 36.86 29.54 -0.93
C ALA A 36 35.92 28.73 -0.01
N THR A 37 35.51 29.29 1.13
CA THR A 37 34.49 28.67 1.98
C THR A 37 33.12 28.96 1.35
N GLY A 38 32.77 28.17 0.34
CA GLY A 38 31.59 28.37 -0.49
C GLY A 38 30.30 28.34 0.32
N CYS A 39 29.59 29.47 0.37
CA CYS A 39 28.22 29.49 0.86
C CYS A 39 27.39 28.57 -0.03
N THR A 40 26.88 27.47 0.53
CA THR A 40 25.97 26.60 -0.22
C THR A 40 24.61 27.27 -0.28
N ARG A 41 24.07 27.41 -1.48
CA ARG A 41 22.74 27.99 -1.70
C ARG A 41 21.74 26.85 -1.73
N VAL A 42 20.77 26.87 -0.82
CA VAL A 42 19.68 25.89 -0.80
C VAL A 42 18.36 26.62 -1.05
N SER A 43 17.57 26.12 -1.99
CA SER A 43 16.17 26.48 -2.13
C SER A 43 15.33 25.25 -1.90
N THR A 44 14.30 25.36 -1.06
CA THR A 44 13.37 24.25 -0.80
C THR A 44 12.35 24.15 -1.93
N ALA A 45 12.13 22.96 -2.46
CA ALA A 45 10.99 22.71 -3.34
C ALA A 45 9.64 22.89 -2.59
N PRO A 46 8.51 22.99 -3.31
CA PRO A 46 7.19 23.08 -2.66
C PRO A 46 6.82 21.86 -1.81
N ASP A 47 7.41 20.70 -2.07
CA ASP A 47 7.20 19.43 -1.35
C ASP A 47 8.34 19.11 -0.34
N GLU A 48 9.05 20.12 0.14
CA GLU A 48 10.30 19.90 0.88
C GLU A 48 10.43 20.84 2.07
N VAL A 49 10.77 20.28 3.22
CA VAL A 49 11.20 21.02 4.41
C VAL A 49 12.66 20.67 4.70
N VAL A 50 13.47 21.66 5.03
CA VAL A 50 14.91 21.45 5.26
C VAL A 50 15.27 21.76 6.70
N LEU A 51 15.97 20.83 7.36
CA LEU A 51 16.64 21.06 8.64
C LEU A 51 18.05 21.54 8.38
N HIS A 52 18.36 22.74 8.87
CA HIS A 52 19.68 23.35 8.75
C HIS A 52 20.44 23.19 10.08
N TYR A 53 21.62 22.58 9.98
CA TYR A 53 22.58 22.44 11.07
C TYR A 53 23.82 23.27 10.75
N ALA A 54 24.04 24.31 11.55
CA ALA A 54 25.25 25.11 11.52
C ALA A 54 26.44 24.30 12.05
N GLY A 55 27.58 24.40 11.39
CA GLY A 55 28.81 23.80 11.89
C GLY A 55 30.03 24.15 11.05
N GLY A 56 31.09 24.60 11.70
CA GLY A 56 32.38 24.85 11.05
C GLY A 56 33.36 23.67 11.21
N LEU A 57 34.50 23.73 10.52
CA LEU A 57 35.63 22.79 10.67
C LEU A 57 36.11 22.61 12.12
N PHE A 58 35.80 23.57 13.00
CA PHE A 58 36.23 23.60 14.41
C PHE A 58 35.07 23.77 15.40
N GLU A 59 33.82 23.83 14.93
CA GLU A 59 32.64 24.04 15.79
C GLU A 59 31.73 22.80 15.75
N PRO A 60 31.13 22.41 16.89
CA PRO A 60 30.19 21.30 16.91
C PRO A 60 28.95 21.61 16.09
N LYS A 61 28.45 20.61 15.35
CA LYS A 61 27.20 20.73 14.58
C LYS A 61 26.04 21.02 15.53
N LYS A 62 25.34 22.12 15.31
CA LYS A 62 24.18 22.54 16.10
C LYS A 62 23.01 22.80 15.17
N PHE A 63 21.82 22.40 15.61
CA PHE A 63 20.61 22.77 14.92
C PHE A 63 20.45 24.31 14.93
N GLU A 64 20.23 24.90 13.76
CA GLU A 64 20.02 26.34 13.62
C GLU A 64 18.53 26.65 13.43
N ARG A 65 17.92 26.07 12.39
CA ARG A 65 16.52 26.37 12.02
C ARG A 65 15.93 25.35 11.05
N CYS A 66 14.60 25.37 10.95
CA CYS A 66 13.88 24.75 9.85
C CYS A 66 13.60 25.78 8.75
N ILE A 67 13.79 25.36 7.51
CA ILE A 67 13.48 26.13 6.32
C ILE A 67 12.18 25.54 5.74
N LEU A 68 11.12 26.34 5.77
CA LEU A 68 9.77 25.97 5.33
C LEU A 68 9.70 25.71 3.82
N PRO A 69 8.71 24.92 3.34
CA PRO A 69 8.52 24.69 1.91
C PRO A 69 8.30 25.99 1.14
N SER A 70 8.69 25.98 -0.13
CA SER A 70 8.61 27.14 -1.04
C SER A 70 9.36 28.39 -0.53
N SER A 71 10.37 28.21 0.33
CA SER A 71 11.25 29.31 0.71
C SER A 71 12.22 29.69 -0.42
N GLY A 72 12.46 30.99 -0.56
CA GLY A 72 13.47 31.51 -1.47
C GLY A 72 14.88 31.02 -1.14
N ALA A 73 15.82 31.24 -2.05
CA ALA A 73 17.20 30.82 -1.87
C ALA A 73 17.79 31.30 -0.54
N THR A 74 18.09 30.35 0.33
CA THR A 74 18.69 30.57 1.63
C THR A 74 20.18 30.26 1.52
N TYR A 75 21.00 31.22 1.95
CA TYR A 75 22.45 31.03 2.02
C TYR A 75 22.78 30.25 3.29
N LEU A 76 23.46 29.12 3.12
CA LEU A 76 24.05 28.36 4.21
C LEU A 76 25.52 28.79 4.38
N GLY A 77 25.96 28.85 5.62
CA GLY A 77 27.34 29.12 5.96
C GLY A 77 28.26 27.98 5.51
N PRO A 78 29.56 28.26 5.39
CA PRO A 78 30.51 27.24 5.02
C PRO A 78 30.71 26.18 6.11
N GLY A 79 30.56 24.91 5.73
CA GLY A 79 30.65 23.75 6.64
C GLY A 79 29.29 23.28 7.15
N ASP A 80 28.23 24.06 6.90
CA ASP A 80 26.87 23.72 7.31
C ASP A 80 26.38 22.46 6.61
N THR A 81 25.54 21.72 7.33
CA THR A 81 24.85 20.55 6.79
C THR A 81 23.37 20.79 6.77
N TYR A 82 22.71 20.30 5.72
CA TYR A 82 21.28 20.38 5.58
C TYR A 82 20.69 19.00 5.27
N TYR A 83 19.49 18.76 5.76
CA TYR A 83 18.76 17.52 5.54
C TYR A 83 17.34 17.81 5.13
N SER A 84 16.97 17.31 3.98
CA SER A 84 15.68 17.52 3.35
C SER A 84 14.70 16.42 3.71
N TYR A 85 13.46 16.79 4.00
CA TYR A 85 12.37 15.86 4.30
C TYR A 85 11.15 16.17 3.44
N PRO A 86 10.33 15.16 3.14
CA PRO A 86 9.11 15.37 2.39
C PRO A 86 8.12 16.19 3.22
N PHE A 87 7.53 17.23 2.62
CA PHE A 87 6.47 18.00 3.26
C PHE A 87 5.08 17.43 2.96
N GLY A 88 4.88 16.89 1.77
CA GLY A 88 3.61 16.36 1.31
C GLY A 88 3.42 14.88 1.64
N GLN A 89 2.24 14.42 1.24
CA GLN A 89 1.75 13.07 1.48
C GLN A 89 2.68 12.01 0.90
N ARG A 90 2.90 10.95 1.69
CA ARG A 90 3.61 9.74 1.29
C ARG A 90 2.71 8.53 1.48
N THR A 91 2.86 7.59 0.56
CA THR A 91 2.13 6.32 0.59
C THR A 91 3.16 5.23 0.81
N PHE A 92 2.91 4.39 1.81
CA PHE A 92 3.62 3.15 2.04
C PHE A 92 2.80 1.98 1.48
N ASP A 93 3.22 1.43 0.35
CA ASP A 93 2.56 0.31 -0.35
C ASP A 93 3.11 -1.04 0.13
N PHE A 94 2.23 -1.87 0.68
CA PHE A 94 2.52 -3.25 1.08
C PHE A 94 1.70 -4.29 0.29
N THR A 95 1.27 -3.97 -0.92
CA THR A 95 0.54 -4.89 -1.81
C THR A 95 1.40 -6.01 -2.37
N GLY A 96 2.74 -5.89 -2.32
CA GLY A 96 3.65 -6.84 -2.96
C GLY A 96 3.73 -6.73 -4.48
N SER A 97 3.23 -5.64 -5.06
CA SER A 97 3.44 -5.32 -6.47
C SER A 97 4.94 -5.08 -6.77
N LYS A 98 5.33 -5.03 -8.05
CA LYS A 98 6.74 -4.88 -8.45
C LYS A 98 7.38 -3.60 -7.87
N ASP A 99 6.58 -2.56 -7.71
CA ASP A 99 7.01 -1.24 -7.22
C ASP A 99 6.57 -1.00 -5.76
N ALA A 100 6.04 -2.03 -5.08
CA ALA A 100 5.64 -1.92 -3.68
C ALA A 100 6.86 -1.84 -2.75
N GLU A 101 6.73 -1.09 -1.67
CA GLU A 101 7.77 -0.89 -0.66
C GLU A 101 7.89 -2.05 0.32
N SER A 102 6.88 -2.93 0.34
CA SER A 102 6.86 -4.16 1.14
C SER A 102 5.99 -5.24 0.50
N LYS A 103 6.24 -6.49 0.93
CA LYS A 103 5.33 -7.62 0.73
C LYS A 103 4.05 -7.48 1.58
N PRO A 104 2.96 -8.20 1.21
CA PRO A 104 1.75 -8.30 2.00
C PRO A 104 2.02 -8.79 3.42
N ILE A 105 1.16 -8.34 4.32
CA ILE A 105 1.25 -8.66 5.74
C ILE A 105 0.54 -9.98 5.96
N THR A 106 1.20 -10.89 6.67
CA THR A 106 0.61 -12.20 6.99
C THR A 106 0.07 -12.15 8.41
N VAL A 107 -1.19 -12.53 8.57
CA VAL A 107 -1.94 -12.49 9.84
C VAL A 107 -2.56 -13.83 10.13
N VAL A 108 -2.90 -14.08 11.39
CA VAL A 108 -3.63 -15.28 11.79
C VAL A 108 -5.01 -14.89 12.34
N SER A 109 -6.06 -15.53 11.83
CA SER A 109 -7.42 -15.37 12.35
C SER A 109 -7.61 -16.08 13.69
N LYS A 110 -8.75 -15.82 14.34
CA LYS A 110 -9.13 -16.50 15.59
C LYS A 110 -9.15 -18.02 15.50
N ASP A 111 -9.53 -18.57 14.34
CA ASP A 111 -9.56 -20.00 14.03
C ASP A 111 -8.25 -20.54 13.45
N ASN A 112 -7.13 -19.87 13.71
CA ASN A 112 -5.77 -20.27 13.31
C ASN A 112 -5.57 -20.40 11.79
N VAL A 113 -6.31 -19.63 11.01
CA VAL A 113 -6.11 -19.57 9.55
C VAL A 113 -5.18 -18.41 9.23
N GLN A 114 -4.08 -18.73 8.56
CA GLN A 114 -3.14 -17.76 8.05
C GLN A 114 -3.74 -17.06 6.83
N MET A 115 -3.83 -15.74 6.85
CA MET A 115 -4.34 -14.92 5.75
C MET A 115 -3.30 -13.87 5.36
N THR A 116 -3.35 -13.42 4.11
CA THR A 116 -2.52 -12.32 3.62
C THR A 116 -3.34 -11.06 3.42
N VAL A 117 -2.80 -9.93 3.89
CA VAL A 117 -3.42 -8.62 3.82
C VAL A 117 -2.53 -7.70 3.01
N ALA A 118 -3.04 -7.27 1.87
CA ALA A 118 -2.45 -6.26 1.02
C ALA A 118 -3.10 -4.89 1.30
N GLY A 119 -2.40 -3.80 1.00
CA GLY A 119 -2.93 -2.46 1.22
C GLY A 119 -1.86 -1.39 1.15
N SER A 120 -2.24 -0.19 1.57
CA SER A 120 -1.32 0.94 1.68
C SER A 120 -1.63 1.80 2.91
N ALA A 121 -0.60 2.45 3.42
CA ALA A 121 -0.71 3.43 4.50
C ALA A 121 -0.32 4.81 3.97
N THR A 122 -1.24 5.75 4.05
CA THR A 122 -1.03 7.12 3.60
C THR A 122 -0.78 8.02 4.80
N LEU A 123 0.33 8.74 4.77
CA LEU A 123 0.79 9.55 5.90
C LEU A 123 1.51 10.80 5.43
N THR A 124 1.67 11.75 6.34
CA THR A 124 2.57 12.89 6.18
C THR A 124 3.53 12.92 7.37
N LEU A 125 4.78 13.33 7.15
CA LEU A 125 5.72 13.51 8.25
C LEU A 125 5.31 14.74 9.08
N ASN A 126 5.48 14.69 10.40
CA ASN A 126 5.26 15.86 11.22
C ASN A 126 6.32 16.93 10.90
N THR A 127 5.88 17.97 10.21
CA THR A 127 6.70 19.10 9.74
C THR A 127 6.79 20.24 10.75
N ASP A 128 6.22 20.09 11.95
CA ASP A 128 6.55 20.96 13.09
C ASP A 128 8.05 20.91 13.36
N CYS A 129 8.68 22.07 13.49
CA CYS A 129 10.13 22.17 13.45
C CYS A 129 10.82 21.43 14.60
N GLU A 130 10.26 21.49 15.82
CA GLU A 130 10.83 20.82 16.98
C GLU A 130 10.66 19.30 16.87
N THR A 131 9.51 18.86 16.40
CA THR A 131 9.18 17.44 16.22
C THR A 131 10.00 16.82 15.09
N LEU A 132 10.12 17.51 13.96
CA LEU A 132 10.93 17.10 12.83
C LEU A 132 12.42 17.00 13.18
N ARG A 133 12.94 17.95 13.99
CA ARG A 133 14.31 17.87 14.52
C ARG A 133 14.51 16.62 15.37
N ARG A 134 13.59 16.35 16.30
CA ARG A 134 13.63 15.14 17.14
C ARG A 134 13.59 13.86 16.30
N PHE A 135 12.73 13.82 15.28
CA PHE A 135 12.67 12.72 14.32
C PHE A 135 14.02 12.52 13.62
N HIS A 136 14.60 13.59 13.08
CA HIS A 136 15.89 13.53 12.38
C HIS A 136 17.01 12.99 13.28
N GLU A 137 17.16 13.56 14.49
CA GLU A 137 18.23 13.20 15.42
C GLU A 137 18.10 11.77 15.94
N ARG A 138 16.87 11.28 16.18
CA ARG A 138 16.61 9.95 16.76
C ARG A 138 16.52 8.84 15.73
N ILE A 139 15.88 9.11 14.59
CA ILE A 139 15.51 8.11 13.59
C ILE A 139 16.18 8.44 12.25
N GLY A 140 16.03 9.67 11.78
CA GLY A 140 16.46 10.10 10.45
C GLY A 140 17.93 9.82 10.15
N LEU A 141 18.83 10.16 11.08
CA LEU A 141 20.28 9.95 10.94
C LEU A 141 20.66 8.47 10.88
N LYS A 142 20.04 7.61 11.70
CA LYS A 142 20.34 6.17 11.75
C LYS A 142 20.06 5.47 10.42
N TYR A 143 18.96 5.85 9.77
CA TYR A 143 18.54 5.22 8.52
C TYR A 143 18.99 5.98 7.27
N ALA A 144 19.57 7.18 7.42
CA ALA A 144 19.73 8.15 6.34
C ALA A 144 18.39 8.42 5.62
N ALA A 145 17.32 8.60 6.38
CA ALA A 145 15.95 8.74 5.88
C ALA A 145 15.62 10.16 5.35
N TYR A 146 16.63 10.98 5.08
CA TYR A 146 16.46 12.27 4.44
C TYR A 146 16.51 12.12 2.91
N GLN A 147 15.96 13.09 2.18
CA GLN A 147 16.00 13.12 0.73
C GLN A 147 17.43 13.41 0.25
N ASP A 148 17.80 12.80 -0.87
CA ASP A 148 19.04 13.08 -1.60
C ASP A 148 18.66 13.54 -3.02
N ASN A 149 19.08 14.75 -3.39
CA ASN A 149 18.77 15.38 -4.68
C ASN A 149 17.26 15.38 -5.04
N GLY A 150 16.40 15.67 -4.07
CA GLY A 150 14.94 15.72 -4.25
C GLY A 150 14.27 14.36 -4.44
N LYS A 151 15.00 13.26 -4.20
CA LYS A 151 14.45 11.90 -4.19
C LYS A 151 14.46 11.34 -2.78
N THR A 152 13.42 10.59 -2.47
CA THR A 152 13.37 9.78 -1.25
C THR A 152 14.49 8.74 -1.28
N SER A 153 15.27 8.66 -0.20
CA SER A 153 16.35 7.70 -0.09
C SER A 153 15.83 6.28 0.22
N ASP A 154 16.60 5.25 -0.11
CA ASP A 154 16.34 3.87 0.35
C ASP A 154 16.30 3.78 1.88
N GLY A 155 16.96 4.72 2.56
CA GLY A 155 16.91 4.90 4.00
C GLY A 155 15.50 5.16 4.53
N TRP A 156 14.71 5.95 3.81
CA TRP A 156 13.32 6.23 4.14
C TRP A 156 12.46 4.97 4.12
N THR A 157 12.54 4.18 3.05
CA THR A 157 11.79 2.92 2.92
C THR A 157 12.20 1.91 3.98
N ARG A 158 13.49 1.81 4.32
CA ARG A 158 13.96 0.95 5.42
C ARG A 158 13.44 1.42 6.78
N MET A 159 13.37 2.73 7.00
CA MET A 159 12.81 3.32 8.21
C MET A 159 11.31 3.01 8.33
N LEU A 160 10.53 3.18 7.27
CA LEU A 160 9.11 2.84 7.25
C LEU A 160 8.88 1.34 7.51
N ASN A 161 9.70 0.47 6.92
CA ASN A 161 9.63 -0.97 7.18
C ASN A 161 9.85 -1.34 8.66
N PHE A 162 10.55 -0.51 9.43
CA PHE A 162 10.74 -0.74 10.87
C PHE A 162 9.65 -0.06 11.71
N TYR A 163 9.46 1.25 11.55
CA TYR A 163 8.59 2.05 12.42
C TYR A 163 7.11 2.06 12.03
N LEU A 164 6.80 1.72 10.78
CA LEU A 164 5.42 1.69 10.29
C LEU A 164 4.95 0.25 10.08
N LYS A 165 5.70 -0.54 9.30
CA LYS A 165 5.31 -1.90 8.97
C LYS A 165 5.28 -2.83 10.17
N GLN A 166 6.32 -2.90 11.01
CA GLN A 166 6.30 -3.87 12.12
C GLN A 166 5.16 -3.61 13.12
N PRO A 167 4.88 -2.33 13.51
CA PRO A 167 3.71 -2.03 14.33
C PRO A 167 2.38 -2.32 13.62
N LEU A 168 2.30 -2.06 12.32
CA LEU A 168 1.13 -2.39 11.51
C LEU A 168 0.90 -3.91 11.40
N ASP A 169 1.98 -4.69 11.22
CA ASP A 169 1.95 -6.15 11.24
C ASP A 169 1.39 -6.64 12.58
N ARG A 170 1.87 -6.08 13.71
CA ARG A 170 1.35 -6.40 15.05
C ARG A 170 -0.12 -6.02 15.23
N ALA A 171 -0.52 -4.85 14.73
CA ALA A 171 -1.89 -4.36 14.83
C ALA A 171 -2.87 -5.22 14.02
N LEU A 172 -2.48 -5.57 12.79
CA LEU A 172 -3.25 -6.44 11.91
C LEU A 172 -3.42 -7.83 12.50
N ASP A 173 -2.34 -8.44 13.01
CA ASP A 173 -2.41 -9.76 13.62
C ASP A 173 -3.27 -9.76 14.89
N ALA A 174 -3.06 -8.80 15.80
CA ALA A 174 -3.85 -8.66 17.02
C ALA A 174 -5.35 -8.43 16.73
N ALA A 175 -5.68 -7.59 15.75
CA ALA A 175 -7.06 -7.37 15.34
C ALA A 175 -7.65 -8.63 14.68
N SER A 176 -6.90 -9.34 13.84
CA SER A 176 -7.36 -10.54 13.15
C SER A 176 -7.66 -11.71 14.10
N GLN A 177 -6.94 -11.81 15.22
CA GLN A 177 -7.20 -12.82 16.26
C GLN A 177 -8.56 -12.63 16.98
N GLU A 178 -9.21 -11.48 16.84
CA GLU A 178 -10.53 -11.22 17.42
C GLU A 178 -11.68 -11.77 16.55
N PHE A 179 -11.41 -12.14 15.28
CA PHE A 179 -12.44 -12.52 14.30
C PHE A 179 -12.14 -13.85 13.58
N GLU A 180 -13.20 -14.59 13.25
CA GLU A 180 -13.12 -15.81 12.44
C GLU A 180 -12.82 -15.47 10.96
N TRP A 181 -11.99 -16.25 10.27
CA TRP A 181 -11.61 -15.92 8.87
C TRP A 181 -12.82 -15.86 7.93
N ARG A 182 -13.81 -16.75 8.11
CA ARG A 182 -15.00 -16.78 7.25
C ARG A 182 -15.83 -15.51 7.37
N ALA A 183 -15.90 -14.93 8.57
CA ALA A 183 -16.63 -13.70 8.82
C ALA A 183 -15.86 -12.50 8.24
N LEU A 184 -14.53 -12.45 8.42
CA LEU A 184 -13.68 -11.43 7.80
C LEU A 184 -13.76 -11.46 6.26
N PHE A 185 -13.89 -12.65 5.67
CA PHE A 185 -13.90 -12.83 4.23
C PHE A 185 -15.28 -12.56 3.57
N ASN A 186 -16.39 -12.84 4.27
CA ASN A 186 -17.73 -12.81 3.68
C ASN A 186 -18.67 -11.72 4.24
N ASP A 187 -18.42 -11.18 5.44
CA ASP A 187 -19.32 -10.19 6.08
C ASP A 187 -18.72 -8.77 6.06
N PRO A 188 -19.32 -7.83 5.31
CA PRO A 188 -18.88 -6.44 5.28
C PRO A 188 -18.88 -5.74 6.64
N ASN A 189 -19.81 -6.08 7.54
CA ASN A 189 -19.88 -5.43 8.86
C ASN A 189 -18.72 -5.87 9.77
N THR A 190 -18.39 -7.16 9.74
CA THR A 190 -17.23 -7.69 10.44
C THR A 190 -15.93 -7.11 9.88
N LYS A 191 -15.84 -6.96 8.56
CA LYS A 191 -14.69 -6.29 7.92
C LYS A 191 -14.54 -4.83 8.40
N GLN A 192 -15.61 -4.05 8.42
CA GLN A 192 -15.55 -2.66 8.91
C GLN A 192 -15.11 -2.57 10.38
N ARG A 193 -15.61 -3.46 11.25
CA ARG A 193 -15.17 -3.52 12.65
C ARG A 193 -13.70 -3.89 12.78
N TRP A 194 -13.24 -4.85 11.97
CA TRP A 194 -11.83 -5.22 11.93
C TRP A 194 -10.96 -4.06 11.44
N GLU A 195 -11.31 -3.37 10.36
CA GLU A 195 -10.58 -2.19 9.87
C GLU A 195 -10.49 -1.08 10.92
N ALA A 196 -11.60 -0.79 11.63
CA ALA A 196 -11.61 0.17 12.71
C ALA A 196 -10.67 -0.24 13.86
N ARG A 197 -10.66 -1.54 14.21
CA ARG A 197 -9.79 -2.10 15.23
C ARG A 197 -8.31 -2.05 14.84
N VAL A 198 -8.00 -2.35 13.58
CA VAL A 198 -6.65 -2.23 13.02
C VAL A 198 -6.19 -0.77 13.09
N GLY A 199 -7.03 0.19 12.71
CA GLY A 199 -6.72 1.61 12.82
C GLY A 199 -6.38 2.02 14.25
N GLU A 200 -7.16 1.59 15.24
CA GLU A 200 -6.90 1.86 16.65
C GLU A 200 -5.55 1.31 17.13
N LEU A 201 -5.30 0.02 16.89
CA LEU A 201 -4.08 -0.64 17.33
C LEU A 201 -2.84 -0.13 16.58
N ALA A 202 -2.97 0.12 15.27
CA ALA A 202 -1.87 0.61 14.46
C ALA A 202 -1.38 1.96 14.98
N ARG A 203 -2.28 2.89 15.27
CA ARG A 203 -1.91 4.19 15.85
C ARG A 203 -1.18 4.06 17.17
N GLN A 204 -1.73 3.25 18.07
CA GLN A 204 -1.13 3.01 19.37
C GLN A 204 0.29 2.44 19.20
N PHE A 205 0.44 1.39 18.39
CA PHE A 205 1.70 0.67 18.25
C PHE A 205 2.75 1.48 17.49
N ILE A 206 2.34 2.27 16.49
CA ILE A 206 3.23 3.17 15.76
C ILE A 206 3.76 4.25 16.71
N LYS A 207 2.88 4.89 17.49
CA LYS A 207 3.28 5.90 18.48
C LYS A 207 4.22 5.33 19.54
N GLU A 208 3.91 4.14 20.07
CA GLU A 208 4.77 3.43 21.03
C GLU A 208 6.16 3.12 20.45
N THR A 209 6.23 2.69 19.19
CA THR A 209 7.48 2.27 18.54
C THR A 209 8.32 3.49 18.11
N ALA A 210 7.66 4.53 17.60
CA ALA A 210 8.29 5.79 17.20
C ALA A 210 8.75 6.61 18.43
N GLY A 211 8.03 6.50 19.55
CA GLY A 211 8.29 7.24 20.79
C GLY A 211 7.78 8.69 20.77
N ASP A 212 7.11 9.11 19.70
CA ASP A 212 6.47 10.41 19.52
C ASP A 212 5.50 10.37 18.31
N GLU A 213 4.76 11.45 18.08
CA GLU A 213 3.85 11.62 16.93
C GLU A 213 4.58 12.16 15.69
N TYR A 214 5.40 11.30 15.09
CA TYR A 214 6.15 11.64 13.87
C TYR A 214 5.35 11.45 12.57
N PHE A 215 4.34 10.57 12.56
CA PHE A 215 3.54 10.26 11.37
C PHE A 215 2.11 10.76 11.58
N CYS A 216 1.70 11.69 10.72
CA CYS A 216 0.46 12.43 10.81
C CYS A 216 -0.49 12.07 9.67
N GLN A 217 -1.72 12.60 9.78
CA GLN A 217 -2.71 12.52 8.74
C GLN A 217 -2.20 13.15 7.43
N PRO A 218 -2.68 12.70 6.25
CA PRO A 218 -2.20 13.15 4.95
C PRO A 218 -2.28 14.67 4.72
N ASN A 219 -3.28 15.32 5.35
CA ASN A 219 -3.51 16.76 5.21
C ASN A 219 -2.75 17.62 6.23
N TYR A 220 -1.87 17.02 7.04
CA TYR A 220 -1.10 17.77 8.03
C TYR A 220 -0.10 18.72 7.36
N ALA A 221 -0.05 19.97 7.82
CA ALA A 221 0.77 21.03 7.22
C ALA A 221 1.73 21.72 8.22
N GLY A 222 2.09 21.05 9.31
CA GLY A 222 3.05 21.56 10.31
C GLY A 222 2.44 22.37 11.46
N THR A 223 1.12 22.54 11.49
CA THR A 223 0.39 23.21 12.56
C THR A 223 -0.94 22.52 12.84
N GLY A 224 -1.34 22.46 14.10
CA GLY A 224 -2.59 21.82 14.53
C GLY A 224 -2.41 20.35 14.91
N ASP A 225 -3.52 19.61 14.97
CA ASP A 225 -3.51 18.20 15.36
C ASP A 225 -2.89 17.34 14.25
N CYS A 226 -1.84 16.59 14.63
CA CYS A 226 -1.16 15.62 13.76
C CYS A 226 -2.16 14.63 13.16
N GLY A 227 -3.10 14.14 13.97
CA GLY A 227 -4.10 13.17 13.53
C GLY A 227 -3.48 11.85 13.09
N ASP A 228 -4.30 11.02 12.47
CA ASP A 228 -3.96 9.62 12.22
C ASP A 228 -3.62 9.35 10.76
N ILE A 229 -2.72 8.41 10.54
CA ILE A 229 -2.46 7.88 9.20
C ILE A 229 -3.72 7.24 8.62
N VAL A 230 -3.89 7.33 7.30
CA VAL A 230 -5.01 6.73 6.59
C VAL A 230 -4.60 5.37 6.06
N LEU A 231 -5.21 4.32 6.59
CA LEU A 231 -4.98 2.95 6.14
C LEU A 231 -6.01 2.56 5.07
N THR A 232 -5.54 2.12 3.91
CA THR A 232 -6.37 1.54 2.85
C THR A 232 -6.04 0.05 2.75
N ILE A 233 -6.82 -0.77 3.43
CA ILE A 233 -6.54 -2.20 3.59
C ILE A 233 -7.47 -3.00 2.67
N GLN A 234 -6.90 -3.93 1.92
CA GLN A 234 -7.67 -4.85 1.09
C GLN A 234 -8.27 -5.97 1.95
N LYS A 235 -9.20 -6.71 1.37
CA LYS A 235 -9.79 -7.86 2.07
C LYS A 235 -8.68 -8.87 2.43
N PRO A 236 -8.64 -9.39 3.66
CA PRO A 236 -7.76 -10.52 3.98
C PRO A 236 -8.05 -11.71 3.05
N GLU A 237 -7.01 -12.23 2.42
CA GLU A 237 -7.09 -13.38 1.53
C GLU A 237 -6.62 -14.64 2.27
N PRO A 238 -7.51 -15.64 2.48
CA PRO A 238 -7.09 -16.92 3.03
C PRO A 238 -6.32 -17.74 1.98
N PRO A 239 -5.69 -18.86 2.38
CA PRO A 239 -4.96 -19.71 1.47
C PRO A 239 -5.88 -20.27 0.39
N GLU A 240 -5.36 -20.43 -0.83
CA GLU A 240 -6.13 -20.88 -2.01
C GLU A 240 -6.91 -22.17 -1.75
N SER A 241 -6.29 -23.13 -1.04
CA SER A 241 -6.93 -24.40 -0.66
C SER A 241 -8.22 -24.25 0.16
N LEU A 242 -8.31 -23.22 1.02
CA LEU A 242 -9.53 -22.94 1.79
C LEU A 242 -10.59 -22.25 0.93
N VAL A 243 -10.18 -21.40 -0.01
CA VAL A 243 -11.10 -20.77 -0.97
C VAL A 243 -11.74 -21.82 -1.87
N GLU A 244 -10.92 -22.73 -2.41
CA GLU A 244 -11.38 -23.85 -3.23
C GLU A 244 -12.33 -24.77 -2.45
N ALA A 245 -11.97 -25.13 -1.21
CA ALA A 245 -12.83 -25.95 -0.35
C ALA A 245 -14.18 -25.26 -0.06
N LEU A 246 -14.18 -23.95 0.20
CA LEU A 246 -15.40 -23.17 0.42
C LEU A 246 -16.27 -23.10 -0.85
N ALA A 247 -15.66 -22.91 -2.01
CA ALA A 247 -16.35 -22.91 -3.29
C ALA A 247 -16.97 -24.29 -3.60
N ALA A 248 -16.23 -25.38 -3.33
CA ALA A 248 -16.71 -26.75 -3.48
C ALA A 248 -17.87 -27.07 -2.52
N GLU A 249 -17.78 -26.64 -1.25
CA GLU A 249 -18.86 -26.81 -0.26
C GLU A 249 -20.13 -26.06 -0.69
N GLN A 250 -19.97 -24.83 -1.20
CA GLN A 250 -21.09 -24.04 -1.68
C GLN A 250 -21.72 -24.67 -2.94
N ALA A 251 -20.91 -25.17 -3.87
CA ALA A 251 -21.40 -25.89 -5.04
C ALA A 251 -22.16 -27.17 -4.63
N ALA A 252 -21.65 -27.95 -3.68
CA ALA A 252 -22.30 -29.15 -3.18
C ALA A 252 -23.64 -28.83 -2.47
N LYS A 253 -23.70 -27.75 -1.68
CA LYS A 253 -24.97 -27.29 -1.07
C LYS A 253 -26.00 -26.90 -2.13
N GLN A 254 -25.61 -26.16 -3.16
CA GLN A 254 -26.52 -25.78 -4.25
C GLN A 254 -26.99 -27.01 -5.04
N GLN A 255 -26.11 -27.97 -5.32
CA GLN A 255 -26.49 -29.23 -5.97
C GLN A 255 -27.45 -30.06 -5.10
N ASN A 256 -27.20 -30.16 -3.80
CA ASN A 256 -28.09 -30.87 -2.88
C ASN A 256 -29.46 -30.19 -2.79
N LEU A 257 -29.52 -28.86 -2.75
CA LEU A 257 -30.78 -28.10 -2.79
C LEU A 257 -31.51 -28.31 -4.12
N ALA A 258 -30.80 -28.27 -5.24
CA ALA A 258 -31.38 -28.55 -6.55
C ALA A 258 -31.92 -30.00 -6.63
N GLN A 259 -31.18 -30.98 -6.11
CA GLN A 259 -31.63 -32.37 -6.06
C GLN A 259 -32.83 -32.55 -5.14
N GLN A 260 -32.88 -31.86 -4.00
CA GLN A 260 -34.05 -31.85 -3.13
C GLN A 260 -35.27 -31.25 -3.83
N GLN A 261 -35.10 -30.17 -4.60
CA GLN A 261 -36.17 -29.59 -5.40
C GLN A 261 -36.63 -30.52 -6.54
N ILE A 262 -35.70 -31.21 -7.21
CA ILE A 262 -36.02 -32.22 -8.23
C ILE A 262 -36.80 -33.37 -7.59
N ASN A 263 -36.34 -33.91 -6.47
CA ASN A 263 -37.01 -35.00 -5.78
C ASN A 263 -38.41 -34.57 -5.28
N ALA A 264 -38.55 -33.34 -4.81
CA ALA A 264 -39.85 -32.77 -4.43
C ALA A 264 -40.78 -32.64 -5.65
N LYS A 265 -40.28 -32.16 -6.79
CA LYS A 265 -41.05 -32.06 -8.04
C LYS A 265 -41.46 -33.42 -8.59
N VAL A 266 -40.56 -34.40 -8.59
CA VAL A 266 -40.87 -35.78 -9.01
C VAL A 266 -41.93 -36.39 -8.08
N LYS A 267 -41.87 -36.12 -6.78
CA LYS A 267 -42.90 -36.58 -5.83
C LYS A 267 -44.27 -35.97 -6.11
N THR A 268 -44.35 -34.66 -6.36
CA THR A 268 -45.63 -34.00 -6.72
C THR A 268 -46.17 -34.47 -8.06
N GLU A 269 -45.30 -34.73 -9.04
CA GLU A 269 -45.69 -35.35 -10.32
C GLU A 269 -46.18 -36.79 -10.14
N LEU A 270 -45.56 -37.59 -9.26
CA LEU A 270 -46.01 -38.95 -8.96
C LEU A 270 -47.37 -38.96 -8.25
N GLU A 271 -47.60 -38.02 -7.33
CA GLU A 271 -48.90 -37.85 -6.67
C GLU A 271 -49.99 -37.43 -7.66
N SER A 272 -49.72 -36.47 -8.55
CA SER A 272 -50.70 -36.06 -9.58
C SER A 272 -51.01 -37.19 -10.57
N ILE A 273 -50.02 -38.01 -10.94
CA ILE A 273 -50.23 -39.20 -11.77
C ILE A 273 -51.09 -40.24 -11.04
N LYS A 274 -50.88 -40.45 -9.73
CA LYS A 274 -51.72 -41.37 -8.94
C LYS A 274 -53.17 -40.89 -8.87
N ASP A 275 -53.40 -39.60 -8.69
CA ASP A 275 -54.74 -39.02 -8.69
C ASP A 275 -55.42 -39.14 -10.06
N LEU A 276 -54.67 -38.89 -11.15
CA LEU A 276 -55.13 -39.11 -12.52
C LEU A 276 -55.50 -40.59 -12.77
N VAL A 277 -54.68 -41.53 -12.31
CA VAL A 277 -54.97 -42.98 -12.40
C VAL A 277 -56.21 -43.36 -11.60
N LYS A 278 -56.45 -42.73 -10.44
CA LYS A 278 -57.65 -42.97 -9.61
C LYS A 278 -58.93 -42.50 -10.29
N VAL A 279 -58.88 -41.40 -11.05
CA VAL A 279 -60.04 -40.82 -11.74
C VAL A 279 -60.29 -41.49 -13.11
N LEU A 280 -59.24 -41.80 -13.87
CA LEU A 280 -59.34 -42.23 -15.28
C LEU A 280 -59.05 -43.73 -15.49
N GLY A 281 -58.56 -44.45 -14.48
CA GLY A 281 -58.05 -45.81 -14.60
C GLY A 281 -56.65 -45.87 -15.24
N PRO A 282 -55.94 -47.03 -15.15
CA PRO A 282 -54.53 -47.15 -15.58
C PRO A 282 -54.32 -46.84 -17.06
N GLN A 283 -55.24 -47.25 -17.94
CA GLN A 283 -55.13 -47.02 -19.38
C GLN A 283 -55.55 -45.59 -19.76
N GLY A 284 -56.49 -44.97 -19.03
CA GLY A 284 -56.93 -43.60 -19.27
C GLY A 284 -55.90 -42.55 -18.89
N ALA A 285 -55.14 -42.77 -17.80
CA ALA A 285 -54.05 -41.88 -17.39
C ALA A 285 -52.87 -41.89 -18.38
N VAL A 286 -52.55 -43.05 -18.95
CA VAL A 286 -51.52 -43.18 -20.01
C VAL A 286 -51.96 -42.46 -21.28
N LEU A 287 -53.22 -42.61 -21.68
CA LEU A 287 -53.76 -41.93 -22.86
C LEU A 287 -53.79 -40.40 -22.67
N TRP A 288 -54.22 -39.91 -21.51
CA TRP A 288 -54.23 -38.47 -21.20
C TRP A 288 -52.82 -37.86 -21.21
N LYS A 289 -51.84 -38.54 -20.60
CA LYS A 289 -50.44 -38.10 -20.62
C LYS A 289 -49.83 -38.16 -22.03
N ALA A 290 -50.17 -39.16 -22.83
CA ALA A 290 -49.73 -39.27 -24.22
C ALA A 290 -50.35 -38.20 -25.16
N ILE A 291 -51.58 -37.76 -24.88
CA ILE A 291 -52.23 -36.61 -25.55
C ILE A 291 -51.52 -35.30 -25.13
N GLN A 292 -51.21 -35.13 -23.85
CA GLN A 292 -50.54 -33.93 -23.33
C GLN A 292 -49.10 -33.79 -23.83
N ASP A 293 -48.37 -34.90 -23.93
CA ASP A 293 -47.01 -34.97 -24.50
C ASP A 293 -47.00 -34.91 -26.05
N GLY A 294 -48.16 -34.68 -26.68
CA GLY A 294 -48.29 -34.49 -28.13
C GLY A 294 -48.09 -35.74 -28.99
N LYS A 295 -48.05 -36.94 -28.38
CA LYS A 295 -47.83 -38.22 -29.07
C LYS A 295 -49.10 -38.83 -29.65
N VAL A 296 -50.28 -38.28 -29.34
CA VAL A 296 -51.58 -38.73 -29.85
C VAL A 296 -52.41 -37.51 -30.28
N GLN A 297 -52.75 -37.42 -31.56
CA GLN A 297 -53.74 -36.46 -32.07
C GLN A 297 -55.14 -37.03 -31.87
N VAL A 298 -55.96 -36.38 -31.05
CA VAL A 298 -57.38 -36.71 -30.90
C VAL A 298 -58.13 -36.07 -32.07
N ILE A 299 -58.56 -36.88 -33.03
CA ILE A 299 -59.47 -36.45 -34.10
C ILE A 299 -60.91 -36.67 -33.58
N PRO A 300 -61.68 -35.62 -33.26
CA PRO A 300 -63.06 -35.80 -32.84
C PRO A 300 -63.91 -36.28 -34.03
N VAL A 301 -64.51 -37.47 -33.91
CA VAL A 301 -65.42 -38.01 -34.93
C VAL A 301 -66.87 -37.67 -34.54
N PRO A 302 -67.63 -36.90 -35.34
CA PRO A 302 -69.05 -36.67 -35.11
C PRO A 302 -69.83 -37.99 -35.23
N GLN A 303 -70.83 -38.19 -34.38
CA GLN A 303 -71.66 -39.40 -34.42
C GLN A 303 -72.30 -39.58 -35.79
N GLY A 304 -71.86 -40.61 -36.53
CA GLY A 304 -72.41 -41.00 -37.85
C GLY A 304 -71.38 -41.09 -39.00
N GLY A 305 -70.12 -40.74 -38.80
CA GLY A 305 -69.10 -40.84 -39.87
C GLY A 305 -68.36 -42.18 -39.90
N ASN A 306 -68.33 -42.86 -41.05
CA ASN A 306 -67.48 -44.03 -41.28
C ASN A 306 -65.99 -43.64 -41.25
N ILE A 307 -65.21 -44.39 -40.47
CA ILE A 307 -63.77 -44.21 -40.32
C ILE A 307 -63.07 -44.99 -41.45
N ASN A 308 -62.32 -44.31 -42.31
CA ASN A 308 -61.33 -44.97 -43.17
C ASN A 308 -59.93 -44.72 -42.60
N ILE A 309 -59.34 -45.75 -42.00
CA ILE A 309 -57.98 -45.69 -41.44
C ILE A 309 -57.02 -46.10 -42.57
N THR A 310 -56.41 -45.12 -43.25
CA THR A 310 -55.25 -45.41 -44.08
C THR A 310 -54.03 -45.50 -43.16
N PRO A 311 -53.35 -46.66 -43.04
CA PRO A 311 -52.16 -46.76 -42.21
C PRO A 311 -51.08 -45.83 -42.77
N SER A 312 -50.56 -44.92 -41.95
CA SER A 312 -49.27 -44.30 -42.22
C SER A 312 -48.23 -45.40 -42.12
N THR A 313 -47.89 -45.96 -43.27
CA THR A 313 -46.79 -46.91 -43.42
C THR A 313 -45.54 -46.19 -42.97
N GLY A 314 -44.92 -46.76 -41.92
CA GLY A 314 -43.65 -46.30 -41.41
C GLY A 314 -42.66 -46.09 -42.56
N GLY A 315 -42.12 -44.87 -42.63
CA GLY A 315 -41.00 -44.56 -43.50
C GLY A 315 -39.82 -45.43 -43.11
N ASN A 316 -39.65 -46.53 -43.82
CA ASN A 316 -38.47 -47.36 -43.81
C ASN A 316 -37.32 -46.51 -44.38
N ARG A 317 -36.52 -45.90 -43.50
CA ARG A 317 -35.18 -45.39 -43.86
C ARG A 317 -34.19 -46.54 -43.74
N THR A 318 -34.21 -47.41 -44.74
CA THR A 318 -33.01 -48.12 -45.18
C THR A 318 -32.31 -47.25 -46.21
N ASN A 319 -31.13 -46.73 -45.88
CA ASN A 319 -30.01 -46.55 -46.81
C ASN A 319 -28.75 -46.10 -46.08
N ARG A 320 -27.72 -46.94 -46.18
CA ARG A 320 -26.27 -46.66 -46.17
C ARG A 320 -25.64 -45.94 -44.99
#